data_AF-A0A1H4XWX4-F1
#
_entry.id   AF-A0A1H4XWX4-F1
#
_cell.length_a   1.000
_cell.length_b   1.000
_cell.length_c   1.000
_cell.angle_alpha   90.00
_cell.angle_beta   90.00
_cell.angle_gamma   90.00
#
_symmetry.space_group_name_H-M   'P 1'
#
loop_
_entity.id
_entity.type
_entity.pdbx_description
1 polymer ?
#
loop_
_entity_poly.entity_id
_entity_poly.type
_entity_poly.pdbx_seq_one_letter_code
_entity_poly.pdbx_strand_id
1 'polypeptide(L)'
;MSKNKKKEQGYFDTSFGLSLEDRMTSLRAVSVAVIFYIIGYSAKLTVLFSDALNAKIPNDYIRIPTSLFTALALSVGLLIVSVNENNKKTPYLIALMDAIALFLLFDVLNSKGTDIITTSFLSVFMAFVGFNLINTFVTKRKQEFEEVKQTLNKLEQEANNRKQDLSNIEKNLIAAKQLLNKVKHEKAETEQEKAAMEQEMKERTCPHCETTFPSKKALNPHIDKCKMNPKNIKE
;
A
#
# COMPACT_ATOMS: atom_id res chain seq x y z
N MET A 1 2.12 13.51 33.33
CA MET A 1 1.29 12.32 33.62
C MET A 1 0.40 12.04 32.41
N SER A 2 0.95 11.43 31.35
CA SER A 2 0.92 9.98 31.10
C SER A 2 -0.44 9.35 31.33
N LYS A 3 -1.21 9.16 30.25
CA LYS A 3 -2.03 7.96 30.01
C LYS A 3 -1.99 7.64 28.52
N ASN A 4 -0.88 7.01 28.17
CA ASN A 4 -0.66 6.22 26.97
C ASN A 4 -1.67 5.06 27.00
N LYS A 5 -2.70 5.09 26.14
CA LYS A 5 -3.64 3.96 26.01
C LYS A 5 -3.35 3.25 24.70
N LYS A 6 -2.52 2.21 24.82
CA LYS A 6 -2.31 1.15 23.83
C LYS A 6 -3.60 0.80 23.10
N LYS A 7 -3.57 0.90 21.77
CA LYS A 7 -4.38 0.07 20.88
C LYS A 7 -3.43 -0.68 19.96
N GLU A 8 -2.77 -1.69 20.54
CA GLU A 8 -2.27 -2.83 19.77
C GLU A 8 -3.51 -3.69 19.47
N GLN A 9 -4.21 -3.35 18.39
CA GLN A 9 -5.28 -4.18 17.85
C GLN A 9 -4.66 -5.15 16.84
N GLY A 10 -4.49 -6.39 17.31
CA GLY A 10 -4.58 -7.62 16.54
C GLY A 10 -3.97 -7.59 15.15
N TYR A 11 -2.68 -7.90 15.07
CA TYR A 11 -2.17 -8.59 13.89
C TYR A 11 -2.94 -9.92 13.80
N PHE A 12 -3.78 -10.02 12.78
CA PHE A 12 -4.56 -11.19 12.41
C PHE A 12 -3.63 -12.39 12.26
N ASP A 13 -3.59 -13.24 13.29
CA ASP A 13 -3.11 -14.60 13.18
C ASP A 13 -4.25 -15.44 12.60
N THR A 14 -4.42 -15.38 11.28
CA THR A 14 -5.22 -16.35 10.50
C THR A 14 -4.27 -17.24 9.73
N SER A 15 -3.43 -17.98 10.46
CA SER A 15 -2.53 -18.97 9.91
C SER A 15 -2.93 -20.40 10.25
N PHE A 16 -4.21 -20.68 10.54
CA PHE A 16 -4.69 -22.05 10.73
C PHE A 16 -6.09 -22.22 10.16
N GLY A 17 -6.19 -22.98 9.06
CA GLY A 17 -7.45 -23.41 8.48
C GLY A 17 -7.73 -22.94 7.06
N LEU A 18 -6.73 -22.81 6.17
CA LEU A 18 -7.02 -22.77 4.74
C LEU A 18 -7.55 -24.15 4.33
N SER A 19 -8.81 -24.21 3.94
CA SER A 19 -9.43 -25.42 3.41
C SER A 19 -8.59 -25.94 2.25
N LEU A 20 -8.59 -27.26 2.03
CA LEU A 20 -7.95 -27.85 0.84
C LEU A 20 -8.50 -27.23 -0.44
N GLU A 21 -9.77 -26.80 -0.40
CA GLU A 21 -10.43 -26.00 -1.41
C GLU A 21 -9.73 -24.65 -1.66
N ASP A 22 -9.38 -23.89 -0.62
CA ASP A 22 -8.67 -22.61 -0.76
C ASP A 22 -7.25 -22.79 -1.33
N ARG A 23 -6.59 -23.92 -1.02
CA ARG A 23 -5.28 -24.24 -1.59
C ARG A 23 -5.38 -24.64 -3.07
N MET A 24 -6.33 -25.49 -3.43
CA MET A 24 -6.57 -25.90 -4.82
C MET A 24 -7.11 -24.75 -5.68
N THR A 25 -7.85 -23.83 -5.07
CA THR A 25 -8.38 -22.63 -5.73
C THR A 25 -7.46 -21.42 -5.55
N SER A 26 -6.29 -21.55 -4.92
CA SER A 26 -5.35 -20.43 -4.82
C SER A 26 -4.91 -19.98 -6.20
N LEU A 27 -4.73 -18.67 -6.39
CA LEU A 27 -4.21 -18.12 -7.65
C LEU A 27 -2.85 -18.72 -8.02
N ARG A 28 -2.05 -19.13 -7.01
CA ARG A 28 -0.78 -19.84 -7.22
C ARG A 28 -0.99 -21.21 -7.85
N ALA A 29 -1.90 -22.02 -7.33
CA ALA A 29 -2.22 -23.34 -7.89
C ALA A 29 -2.75 -23.23 -9.32
N VAL A 30 -3.65 -22.27 -9.56
CA VAL A 30 -4.18 -22.00 -10.90
C VAL A 30 -3.08 -21.50 -11.85
N SER A 31 -2.18 -20.64 -11.40
CA SER A 31 -1.04 -20.17 -12.19
C SER A 31 -0.10 -21.31 -12.58
N VAL A 32 0.21 -22.20 -11.63
CA VAL A 32 1.04 -23.39 -11.91
C VAL A 32 0.36 -24.30 -12.94
N ALA A 33 -0.94 -24.54 -12.81
CA ALA A 33 -1.70 -25.31 -13.79
C ALA A 33 -1.68 -24.67 -15.18
N VAL A 34 -1.78 -23.34 -15.27
CA VAL A 34 -1.68 -22.59 -16.53
C VAL A 34 -0.27 -22.67 -17.12
N ILE A 35 0.79 -22.62 -16.31
CA ILE A 35 2.17 -22.80 -16.80
C ILE A 35 2.34 -24.20 -17.40
N PHE A 36 1.88 -25.24 -16.71
CA PHE A 36 1.91 -26.60 -17.26
C PHE A 36 1.09 -26.71 -18.55
N TYR A 37 -0.07 -26.06 -18.61
CA TYR A 37 -0.87 -25.99 -19.82
C TYR A 37 -0.13 -25.31 -20.97
N ILE A 38 0.58 -24.20 -20.74
CA ILE A 38 1.38 -23.49 -21.76
C ILE A 38 2.52 -24.37 -22.26
N ILE A 39 3.20 -25.09 -21.36
CA ILE A 39 4.27 -26.02 -21.73
C ILE A 39 3.69 -27.14 -22.61
N GLY A 40 2.55 -27.72 -22.21
CA GLY A 40 1.86 -28.74 -22.99
C GLY A 40 1.39 -28.22 -24.35
N TYR A 41 0.82 -27.01 -24.40
CA TYR A 41 0.38 -26.37 -25.64
C TYR A 41 1.56 -26.06 -26.57
N SER A 42 2.69 -25.60 -26.03
CA SER A 42 3.92 -25.42 -26.79
C SER A 42 4.45 -26.73 -27.35
N ALA A 43 4.38 -27.83 -26.60
CA ALA A 43 4.78 -29.14 -27.12
C ALA A 43 3.92 -29.56 -28.31
N LYS A 44 2.58 -29.39 -28.23
CA LYS A 44 1.66 -29.67 -29.34
C LYS A 44 2.01 -28.85 -30.59
N LEU A 45 2.19 -27.54 -30.44
CA LEU A 45 2.56 -26.66 -31.54
C LEU A 45 3.93 -26.97 -32.13
N THR A 46 4.89 -27.44 -31.30
CA THR A 46 6.22 -27.84 -31.78
C THR A 46 6.10 -29.00 -32.77
N VAL A 47 5.28 -30.00 -32.47
CA VAL A 47 5.03 -31.13 -33.38
C VAL A 47 4.38 -30.64 -34.67
N LEU A 48 3.29 -29.87 -34.58
CA LEU A 48 2.59 -29.32 -35.74
C LEU A 48 3.49 -28.47 -36.64
N PHE A 49 4.31 -27.59 -36.05
CA PHE A 49 5.25 -26.78 -36.82
C PHE A 49 6.41 -27.59 -37.37
N SER A 50 6.90 -28.61 -36.67
CA SER A 50 7.92 -29.51 -37.22
C SER A 50 7.40 -30.21 -38.48
N ASP A 51 6.17 -30.71 -38.46
CA ASP A 51 5.59 -31.36 -39.63
C ASP A 51 5.36 -30.37 -40.77
N ALA A 52 4.83 -29.18 -40.48
CA ALA A 52 4.61 -28.13 -41.46
C ALA A 52 5.92 -27.59 -42.08
N LEU A 53 6.99 -27.48 -41.29
CA LEU A 53 8.29 -27.00 -41.72
C LEU A 53 9.12 -28.08 -42.43
N ASN A 54 8.75 -29.36 -42.35
CA ASN A 54 9.51 -30.46 -42.95
C ASN A 54 9.73 -30.25 -44.46
N ALA A 55 8.72 -29.73 -45.17
CA ALA A 55 8.80 -29.43 -46.59
C ALA A 55 9.76 -28.27 -46.95
N LYS A 56 10.15 -27.43 -45.98
CA LYS A 56 10.99 -26.24 -46.20
C LYS A 56 12.36 -26.32 -45.54
N ILE A 57 12.46 -27.01 -44.41
CA ILE A 57 13.68 -27.19 -43.63
C ILE A 57 13.83 -28.70 -43.39
N PRO A 58 14.48 -29.43 -44.33
CA PRO A 58 14.62 -30.88 -44.20
C PRO A 58 15.54 -31.29 -43.04
N ASN A 59 16.42 -30.39 -42.60
CA ASN A 59 17.36 -30.66 -41.52
C ASN A 59 16.69 -30.59 -40.14
N ASP A 60 16.53 -31.75 -39.52
CA ASP A 60 15.92 -31.93 -38.19
C ASP A 60 16.58 -31.07 -37.10
N TYR A 61 17.91 -30.92 -37.13
CA TYR A 61 18.67 -30.15 -36.14
C TYR A 61 18.31 -28.66 -36.12
N ILE A 62 17.86 -28.12 -37.26
CA ILE A 62 17.42 -26.72 -37.37
C ILE A 62 15.91 -26.62 -37.21
N ARG A 63 15.16 -27.60 -37.73
CA ARG A 63 13.70 -27.62 -37.73
C ARG A 63 13.12 -27.73 -36.32
N ILE A 64 13.63 -28.65 -35.50
CA ILE A 64 13.08 -28.90 -34.16
C ILE A 64 13.26 -27.68 -33.23
N PRO A 65 14.45 -27.04 -33.13
CA PRO A 65 14.58 -25.83 -32.32
C PRO A 65 13.72 -24.67 -32.85
N THR A 66 13.65 -24.49 -34.18
CA THR A 66 12.85 -23.41 -34.78
C THR A 66 11.36 -23.57 -34.47
N SER A 67 10.83 -24.79 -34.60
CA SER A 67 9.44 -25.10 -34.24
C SER A 67 9.19 -24.92 -32.75
N LEU A 68 10.11 -25.32 -31.88
CA LEU A 68 10.01 -25.13 -30.42
C LEU A 68 9.95 -23.66 -30.03
N PHE A 69 10.88 -22.83 -30.52
CA PHE A 69 10.90 -21.40 -30.20
C PHE A 69 9.65 -20.69 -30.71
N THR A 70 9.20 -21.03 -31.92
CA THR A 70 7.98 -20.48 -32.50
C THR A 70 6.75 -20.88 -31.68
N ALA A 71 6.65 -22.15 -31.29
CA ALA A 71 5.60 -22.68 -30.45
C ALA A 71 5.56 -22.00 -29.08
N LEU A 72 6.71 -21.83 -28.43
CA LEU A 72 6.80 -21.13 -27.14
C LEU A 72 6.35 -19.68 -27.25
N ALA A 73 6.84 -18.96 -28.27
CA ALA A 73 6.48 -17.57 -28.50
C ALA A 73 4.95 -17.40 -28.70
N LEU A 74 4.33 -18.26 -29.51
CA LEU A 74 2.88 -18.23 -29.74
C LEU A 74 2.08 -18.63 -28.50
N SER A 75 2.54 -19.64 -27.75
CA SER A 75 1.88 -20.10 -26.52
C SER A 75 1.86 -19.01 -25.45
N VAL A 76 2.98 -18.32 -25.26
CA VAL A 76 3.08 -17.17 -24.35
C VAL A 76 2.27 -15.98 -24.86
N GLY A 77 2.33 -15.69 -26.17
CA GLY A 77 1.53 -14.63 -26.79
C GLY A 77 0.03 -14.82 -26.58
N LEU A 78 -0.47 -16.04 -26.74
CA LEU A 78 -1.88 -16.37 -26.48
C LEU A 78 -2.29 -16.15 -25.02
N LEU A 79 -1.41 -16.47 -24.06
CA LEU A 79 -1.69 -16.19 -22.65
C LEU A 79 -1.78 -14.68 -22.41
N ILE A 80 -0.83 -13.90 -22.93
CA ILE A 80 -0.81 -12.44 -22.76
C ILE A 80 -2.09 -11.82 -23.32
N VAL A 81 -2.47 -12.20 -24.54
CA VAL A 81 -3.72 -11.75 -25.16
C VAL A 81 -4.91 -12.17 -24.31
N SER A 82 -4.97 -13.42 -23.84
CA SER A 82 -6.09 -13.89 -23.03
C SER A 82 -6.24 -13.16 -21.69
N VAL A 83 -5.14 -12.71 -21.08
CA VAL A 83 -5.17 -11.98 -19.80
C VAL A 83 -5.58 -10.52 -19.99
N ASN A 84 -5.08 -9.89 -21.06
CA ASN A 84 -5.27 -8.46 -21.28
C ASN A 84 -6.58 -8.12 -22.00
N GLU A 85 -7.17 -9.09 -22.71
CA GLU A 85 -8.39 -8.88 -23.48
C GLU A 85 -9.64 -8.81 -22.59
N ASN A 86 -10.48 -7.80 -22.84
CA ASN A 86 -11.73 -7.61 -22.13
C ASN A 86 -12.91 -8.33 -22.80
N ASN A 87 -12.73 -8.79 -24.03
CA ASN A 87 -13.75 -9.51 -24.76
C ASN A 87 -13.98 -10.91 -24.20
N LYS A 88 -15.22 -11.22 -23.83
CA LYS A 88 -15.64 -12.54 -23.35
C LYS A 88 -15.47 -13.65 -24.38
N LYS A 89 -15.31 -13.33 -25.67
CA LYS A 89 -15.24 -14.31 -26.77
C LYS A 89 -13.84 -14.93 -26.98
N THR A 90 -12.78 -14.27 -26.54
CA THR A 90 -11.40 -14.68 -26.81
C THR A 90 -11.07 -16.09 -26.28
N PRO A 91 -11.46 -16.48 -25.05
CA PRO A 91 -11.22 -17.85 -24.56
C PRO A 91 -11.91 -18.91 -25.43
N TYR A 92 -13.10 -18.61 -25.97
CA TYR A 92 -13.81 -19.53 -26.86
C TYR A 92 -13.10 -19.71 -28.20
N LEU A 93 -12.58 -18.61 -28.76
CA LEU A 93 -11.79 -18.66 -29.99
C LEU A 93 -10.52 -19.49 -29.80
N ILE A 94 -9.81 -19.29 -28.68
CA ILE A 94 -8.61 -20.06 -28.34
C ILE A 94 -8.95 -21.55 -28.21
N ALA A 95 -10.04 -21.89 -27.50
CA ALA A 95 -10.47 -23.27 -27.33
C ALA A 95 -10.83 -23.94 -28.67
N LEU A 96 -11.51 -23.20 -29.57
CA LEU A 96 -11.84 -23.69 -30.90
C LEU A 96 -10.56 -23.96 -31.72
N MET A 97 -9.59 -23.03 -31.67
CA MET A 97 -8.32 -23.21 -32.38
C MET A 97 -7.49 -24.38 -31.80
N ASP A 98 -7.48 -24.59 -30.47
CA ASP A 98 -6.81 -25.74 -29.85
C ASP A 98 -7.49 -27.06 -30.25
N ALA A 99 -8.82 -27.10 -30.33
CA ALA A 99 -9.54 -28.29 -30.81
C ALA A 99 -9.18 -28.62 -32.27
N ILE A 100 -9.12 -27.61 -33.15
CA ILE A 100 -8.71 -27.78 -34.56
C ILE A 100 -7.25 -28.25 -34.63
N ALA A 101 -6.36 -27.64 -33.85
CA ALA A 101 -4.95 -28.05 -33.80
C ALA A 101 -4.79 -29.51 -33.35
N LEU A 102 -5.57 -29.95 -32.37
CA LEU A 102 -5.58 -31.33 -31.90
C LEU A 102 -6.17 -32.31 -32.92
N PHE A 103 -7.20 -31.90 -33.67
CA PHE A 103 -7.71 -32.72 -34.78
C PHE A 103 -6.65 -32.96 -35.85
N LEU A 104 -5.83 -31.95 -36.15
CA LEU A 104 -4.70 -32.09 -37.07
C LEU A 104 -3.59 -32.96 -36.45
N LEU A 105 -3.26 -32.76 -35.17
CA LEU A 105 -2.21 -33.50 -34.46
C LEU A 105 -2.51 -35.00 -34.39
N PHE A 106 -3.76 -35.38 -34.12
CA PHE A 106 -4.15 -36.79 -34.04
C PHE A 106 -4.58 -37.39 -35.38
N ASP A 107 -4.36 -36.65 -36.47
CA ASP A 107 -4.71 -37.05 -37.84
C ASP A 107 -6.13 -37.64 -37.95
N VAL A 108 -7.07 -36.98 -37.25
CA VAL A 108 -8.45 -37.46 -37.10
C VAL A 108 -9.11 -37.67 -38.47
N LEU A 109 -8.74 -36.85 -39.46
CA LEU A 109 -9.28 -36.88 -40.81
C LEU A 109 -8.91 -38.15 -41.60
N ASN A 110 -7.76 -38.77 -41.28
CA ASN A 110 -7.31 -39.99 -41.95
C ASN A 110 -7.62 -41.27 -41.14
N SER A 111 -8.02 -41.13 -39.88
CA SER A 111 -8.40 -42.25 -39.03
C SER A 111 -9.68 -42.95 -39.52
N LYS A 112 -9.86 -44.24 -39.22
CA LYS A 112 -11.03 -45.05 -39.64
C LYS A 112 -11.69 -45.74 -38.46
N GLY A 113 -13.00 -45.98 -38.54
CA GLY A 113 -13.74 -46.76 -37.56
C GLY A 113 -13.91 -46.05 -36.21
N THR A 114 -13.73 -46.79 -35.11
CA THR A 114 -13.90 -46.30 -33.73
C THR A 114 -12.82 -45.32 -33.28
N ASP A 115 -11.70 -45.28 -34.00
CA ASP A 115 -10.56 -44.42 -33.67
C ASP A 115 -10.88 -42.95 -33.92
N ILE A 116 -11.72 -42.65 -34.93
CA ILE A 116 -12.21 -41.29 -35.21
C ILE A 116 -12.94 -40.73 -33.99
N ILE A 117 -13.86 -41.52 -33.41
CA ILE A 117 -14.69 -41.09 -32.29
C ILE A 117 -13.81 -40.83 -31.06
N THR A 118 -12.89 -41.75 -30.77
CA THR A 118 -12.01 -41.67 -29.61
C THR A 118 -11.05 -40.47 -29.69
N THR A 119 -10.41 -40.27 -30.84
CA THR A 119 -9.47 -39.15 -31.07
C THR A 119 -10.17 -37.80 -31.14
N SER A 120 -11.38 -37.75 -31.74
CA SER A 120 -12.23 -36.55 -31.76
C SER A 120 -12.66 -36.16 -30.35
N PHE A 121 -13.14 -37.14 -29.56
CA PHE A 121 -13.54 -36.90 -28.18
C PHE A 121 -12.35 -36.40 -27.33
N LEU A 122 -11.19 -37.05 -27.43
CA LEU A 122 -10.00 -36.65 -26.68
C LEU A 122 -9.56 -35.23 -27.01
N SER A 123 -9.61 -34.85 -28.30
CA SER A 123 -9.25 -33.51 -28.77
C SER A 123 -10.19 -32.44 -28.19
N VAL A 124 -11.51 -32.66 -28.29
CA VAL A 124 -12.51 -31.73 -27.77
C VAL A 124 -12.42 -31.64 -26.24
N PHE A 125 -12.21 -32.77 -25.56
CA PHE A 125 -12.07 -32.82 -24.11
C PHE A 125 -10.82 -32.06 -23.63
N MET A 126 -9.68 -32.25 -24.28
CA MET A 126 -8.45 -31.51 -23.98
C MET A 126 -8.61 -30.01 -24.20
N ALA A 127 -9.24 -29.60 -25.31
CA ALA A 127 -9.54 -28.19 -25.57
C ALA A 127 -10.52 -27.62 -24.54
N PHE A 128 -11.49 -28.40 -24.08
CA PHE A 128 -12.41 -28.03 -23.01
C PHE A 128 -11.70 -27.85 -21.66
N VAL A 129 -10.78 -28.74 -21.29
CA VAL A 129 -9.97 -28.57 -20.08
C VAL A 129 -9.11 -27.32 -20.17
N GLY A 130 -8.47 -27.09 -21.33
CA GLY A 130 -7.70 -25.87 -21.60
C GLY A 130 -8.52 -24.60 -21.47
N PHE A 131 -9.72 -24.59 -22.05
CA PHE A 131 -10.68 -23.49 -21.93
C PHE A 131 -11.01 -23.16 -20.47
N ASN A 132 -11.34 -24.18 -19.66
CA ASN A 132 -11.71 -23.98 -18.26
C ASN A 132 -10.54 -23.45 -17.43
N LEU A 133 -9.32 -23.95 -17.66
CA LEU A 133 -8.11 -23.46 -16.99
C LEU A 133 -7.83 -21.99 -17.32
N ILE A 134 -7.85 -21.62 -18.61
CA ILE A 134 -7.65 -20.24 -19.04
C ILE A 134 -8.74 -19.33 -18.48
N ASN A 135 -10.01 -19.72 -18.60
CA ASN A 135 -11.13 -18.91 -18.14
C ASN A 135 -11.08 -18.68 -16.61
N THR A 136 -10.78 -19.74 -15.85
CA THR A 136 -10.62 -19.65 -14.38
C THR A 136 -9.46 -18.74 -14.00
N PHE A 137 -8.33 -18.86 -14.69
CA PHE A 137 -7.16 -18.02 -14.47
C PHE A 137 -7.43 -16.55 -14.77
N VAL A 138 -7.97 -16.25 -15.94
CA VAL A 138 -8.31 -14.88 -16.35
C VAL A 138 -9.29 -14.25 -15.36
N THR A 139 -10.32 -15.01 -14.94
CA THR A 139 -11.31 -14.53 -13.96
C THR A 139 -10.65 -14.19 -12.63
N LYS A 140 -9.82 -15.09 -12.08
CA LYS A 140 -9.14 -14.84 -10.80
C LYS A 140 -8.11 -13.71 -10.87
N ARG A 141 -7.36 -13.62 -11.97
CA ARG A 141 -6.40 -12.53 -12.17
C ARG A 141 -7.12 -11.17 -12.26
N LYS A 142 -8.29 -11.12 -12.93
CA LYS A 142 -9.12 -9.90 -12.97
C LYS A 142 -9.63 -9.53 -11.57
N GLN A 143 -10.08 -10.51 -10.80
CA GLN A 143 -10.53 -10.28 -9.43
C GLN A 143 -9.42 -9.69 -8.54
N GLU A 144 -8.24 -10.31 -8.52
CA GLU A 144 -7.10 -9.82 -7.73
C GLU A 144 -6.68 -8.41 -8.18
N PHE A 145 -6.72 -8.12 -9.48
CA PHE A 145 -6.41 -6.79 -9.99
C PHE A 145 -7.40 -5.73 -9.50
N GLU A 146 -8.70 -6.04 -9.46
CA GLU A 146 -9.71 -5.13 -8.91
C GLU A 146 -9.57 -4.97 -7.38
N GLU A 147 -9.23 -6.03 -6.65
CA GLU A 147 -8.94 -5.95 -5.20
C GLU A 147 -7.72 -5.06 -4.91
N VAL A 148 -6.63 -5.22 -5.69
CA VAL A 148 -5.45 -4.35 -5.59
C VAL A 148 -5.80 -2.91 -5.93
N LYS A 149 -6.59 -2.68 -7.00
CA LYS A 149 -7.04 -1.34 -7.38
C LYS A 149 -7.89 -0.68 -6.30
N GLN A 150 -8.81 -1.42 -5.67
CA GLN A 150 -9.58 -0.93 -4.53
C GLN A 150 -8.69 -0.59 -3.34
N THR A 151 -7.69 -1.43 -3.06
CA THR A 151 -6.74 -1.21 -1.97
C THR A 151 -5.87 0.03 -2.23
N LEU A 152 -5.41 0.23 -3.47
CA LEU A 152 -4.68 1.43 -3.88
C LEU A 152 -5.54 2.69 -3.74
N ASN A 153 -6.79 2.67 -4.19
CA ASN A 153 -7.71 3.80 -4.04
C ASN A 153 -7.93 4.15 -2.56
N LYS A 154 -8.06 3.14 -1.67
CA LYS A 154 -8.17 3.36 -0.23
C LYS A 154 -6.89 3.98 0.35
N LEU A 155 -5.72 3.45 -0.01
CA LEU A 155 -4.42 3.99 0.43
C LEU A 155 -4.20 5.42 -0.05
N GLU A 156 -4.59 5.73 -1.28
CA GLU A 156 -4.53 7.09 -1.83
C GLU A 156 -5.44 8.05 -1.06
N GLN A 157 -6.66 7.62 -0.73
CA GLN A 157 -7.57 8.40 0.10
C GLN A 157 -7.02 8.64 1.51
N GLU A 158 -6.44 7.62 2.14
CA GLU A 158 -5.79 7.75 3.45
C GLU A 158 -4.59 8.70 3.41
N ALA A 159 -3.78 8.64 2.35
CA ALA A 159 -2.65 9.54 2.16
C ALA A 159 -3.12 11.00 2.02
N ASN A 160 -4.19 11.23 1.26
CA ASN A 160 -4.78 12.57 1.09
C ASN A 160 -5.37 13.11 2.41
N ASN A 161 -6.06 12.28 3.19
CA ASN A 161 -6.57 12.66 4.51
C ASN A 161 -5.42 13.03 5.47
N ARG A 162 -4.36 12.22 5.52
CA ARG A 162 -3.18 12.51 6.35
C ARG A 162 -2.47 13.80 5.93
N LYS A 163 -2.43 14.10 4.63
CA LYS A 163 -1.88 15.37 4.12
C LYS A 163 -2.71 16.56 4.60
N GLN A 164 -4.03 16.44 4.62
CA GLN A 164 -4.92 17.47 5.17
C GLN A 164 -4.72 17.65 6.68
N ASP A 165 -4.60 16.55 7.42
CA ASP A 165 -4.32 16.60 8.87
C ASP A 165 -2.98 17.28 9.17
N LEU A 166 -1.93 17.00 8.40
CA LEU A 166 -0.65 17.69 8.53
C LEU A 166 -0.77 19.19 8.30
N SER A 167 -1.52 19.61 7.28
CA SER A 167 -1.78 21.04 7.03
C SER A 167 -2.54 21.69 8.19
N ASN A 168 -3.50 20.99 8.79
CA ASN A 168 -4.23 21.49 9.96
C ASN A 168 -3.33 21.58 11.20
N ILE A 169 -2.48 20.57 11.43
CA ILE A 169 -1.50 20.58 12.53
C ILE A 169 -0.50 21.74 12.36
N GLU A 170 -0.02 21.98 11.14
CA GLU A 170 0.88 23.09 10.84
C GLU A 170 0.26 24.45 11.16
N LYS A 171 -1.01 24.67 10.75
CA LYS A 171 -1.77 25.88 11.10
C LYS A 171 -1.91 26.05 12.61
N ASN A 172 -2.26 24.97 13.31
CA ASN A 172 -2.41 24.98 14.77
C ASN A 172 -1.07 25.28 15.46
N LEU A 173 0.04 24.77 14.93
CA LEU A 173 1.38 25.01 15.46
C LEU A 173 1.79 26.48 15.29
N ILE A 174 1.48 27.09 14.14
CA ILE A 174 1.70 28.52 13.90
C ILE A 174 0.86 29.36 14.88
N ALA A 175 -0.42 29.03 15.05
CA ALA A 175 -1.30 29.72 16.00
C ALA A 175 -0.79 29.59 17.45
N ALA A 176 -0.38 28.38 17.86
CA ALA A 176 0.20 28.15 19.19
C ALA A 176 1.50 28.94 19.41
N LYS A 177 2.38 29.04 18.40
CA LYS A 177 3.58 29.88 18.46
C LYS A 177 3.24 31.36 18.64
N GLN A 178 2.23 31.86 17.94
CA GLN A 178 1.78 33.25 18.08
C GLN A 178 1.23 33.52 19.49
N LEU A 179 0.42 32.61 20.03
CA LEU A 179 -0.07 32.73 21.41
C LEU A 179 1.07 32.70 22.43
N LEU A 180 2.04 31.81 22.24
CA LEU A 180 3.20 31.73 23.13
C LEU A 180 4.03 33.02 23.14
N ASN A 181 4.17 33.67 21.98
CA ASN A 181 4.84 34.97 21.89
C ASN A 181 4.05 36.08 22.60
N LYS A 182 2.72 36.09 22.50
CA LYS A 182 1.87 37.03 23.25
C LYS A 182 2.00 36.85 24.76
N VAL A 183 1.89 35.62 25.24
CA VAL A 183 2.04 35.31 26.67
C VAL A 183 3.43 35.68 27.19
N LYS A 184 4.48 35.49 26.38
CA LYS A 184 5.83 35.97 26.74
C LYS A 184 5.90 37.48 26.90
N HIS A 185 5.24 38.23 26.01
CA HIS A 185 5.18 39.69 26.08
C HIS A 185 4.43 40.15 27.33
N GLU A 186 3.23 39.62 27.55
CA GLU A 186 2.40 39.92 28.72
C GLU A 186 3.13 39.59 30.03
N LYS A 187 3.88 38.48 30.08
CA LYS A 187 4.70 38.12 31.24
C LYS A 187 5.82 39.13 31.48
N ALA A 188 6.50 39.59 30.43
CA ALA A 188 7.57 40.57 30.55
C ALA A 188 7.03 41.92 31.04
N GLU A 189 5.88 42.36 30.53
CA GLU A 189 5.18 43.57 31.00
C GLU A 189 4.80 43.43 32.48
N THR A 190 4.23 42.29 32.88
CA THR A 190 3.85 42.05 34.29
C THR A 190 5.07 42.02 35.22
N GLU A 191 6.19 41.44 34.79
CA GLU A 191 7.44 41.44 35.56
C GLU A 191 8.01 42.86 35.70
N GLN A 192 7.91 43.67 34.64
CA GLN A 192 8.34 45.07 34.67
C GLN A 192 7.46 45.92 35.59
N GLU A 193 6.14 45.76 35.54
CA GLU A 193 5.20 46.43 36.45
C GLU A 193 5.45 46.04 37.91
N LYS A 194 5.67 44.74 38.16
CA LYS A 194 5.99 44.24 39.51
C LYS A 194 7.31 44.83 40.03
N ALA A 195 8.35 44.89 39.19
CA ALA A 195 9.63 45.49 39.56
C ALA A 195 9.50 46.99 39.87
N ALA A 196 8.72 47.73 39.08
CA ALA A 196 8.43 49.15 39.32
C ALA A 196 7.68 49.35 40.64
N MET A 197 6.66 48.52 40.92
CA MET A 197 5.90 48.58 42.18
C MET A 197 6.75 48.23 43.39
N GLU A 198 7.61 47.20 43.30
CA GLU A 198 8.56 46.86 44.36
C GLU A 198 9.56 47.99 44.62
N GLN A 199 10.04 48.67 43.56
CA GLN A 199 10.93 49.82 43.69
C GLN A 199 10.21 51.00 44.36
N GLU A 200 8.98 51.32 43.95
CA GLU A 200 8.18 52.35 44.62
C GLU A 200 7.91 52.02 46.10
N MET A 201 7.67 50.76 46.44
CA MET A 201 7.49 50.35 47.84
C MET A 201 8.79 50.50 48.64
N LYS A 202 9.94 50.10 48.08
CA LYS A 202 11.26 50.29 48.73
C LYS A 202 11.54 51.77 48.98
N GLU A 203 11.20 52.62 48.02
CA GLU A 203 11.35 54.08 48.14
C GLU A 203 10.48 54.74 49.21
N ARG A 204 9.41 54.07 49.66
CA ARG A 204 8.51 54.55 50.72
C ARG A 204 8.64 53.77 52.03
N THR A 205 9.59 52.83 52.11
CA THR A 205 9.82 52.00 53.31
C THR A 205 11.04 52.50 54.06
N CYS A 206 10.94 52.62 55.39
CA CYS A 206 12.07 53.04 56.20
C CYS A 206 13.14 51.93 56.25
N PRO A 207 14.41 52.22 55.91
CA PRO A 207 15.46 51.20 55.87
C PRO A 207 15.88 50.68 57.26
N HIS A 208 15.40 51.31 58.34
CA HIS A 208 15.80 50.97 59.70
C HIS A 208 14.76 50.15 60.47
N CYS A 209 13.47 50.37 60.22
CA CYS A 209 12.36 49.70 60.92
C CYS A 209 11.38 48.99 59.99
N GLU A 210 11.66 48.98 58.68
CA GLU A 210 10.87 48.33 57.62
C GLU A 210 9.40 48.79 57.53
N THR A 211 9.03 49.89 58.20
CA THR A 211 7.68 50.43 58.13
C THR A 211 7.46 51.15 56.80
N THR A 212 6.39 50.82 56.09
CA THR A 212 6.02 51.44 54.81
C THR A 212 5.13 52.68 55.03
N PHE A 213 5.43 53.77 54.32
CA PHE A 213 4.72 55.04 54.43
C PHE A 213 3.92 55.36 53.14
N PRO A 214 2.83 56.13 53.22
CA PRO A 214 2.00 56.43 52.04
C PRO A 214 2.71 57.28 50.99
N SER A 215 3.74 58.06 51.35
CA SER A 215 4.55 58.85 50.41
C SER A 215 5.98 59.06 50.91
N LYS A 216 6.93 59.34 49.99
CA LYS A 216 8.30 59.75 50.32
C LYS A 216 8.34 60.93 51.31
N LYS A 217 7.42 61.89 51.16
CA LYS A 217 7.31 63.06 52.04
C LYS A 217 6.95 62.68 53.47
N ALA A 218 6.13 61.65 53.67
CA ALA A 218 5.80 61.12 55.00
C ALA A 218 6.94 60.27 55.59
N LEU A 219 7.72 59.60 54.73
CA LEU A 219 8.88 58.80 55.13
C LEU A 219 10.04 59.67 55.66
N ASN A 220 10.42 60.72 54.94
CA ASN A 220 11.60 61.54 55.26
C ASN A 220 11.68 61.99 56.74
N PRO A 221 10.65 62.63 57.34
CA PRO A 221 10.71 63.03 58.74
C PRO A 221 10.71 61.85 59.72
N HIS A 222 10.23 60.68 59.31
CA HIS A 222 10.33 59.45 60.10
C HIS A 222 11.76 58.90 60.12
N ILE A 223 12.48 58.90 59.00
CA ILE A 223 13.85 58.36 58.92
C ILE A 223 14.76 59.02 59.98
N ASP A 224 14.72 60.34 60.08
CA ASP A 224 15.55 61.10 61.04
C ASP A 224 15.18 60.83 62.50
N LYS A 225 13.92 60.46 62.76
CA LYS A 225 13.38 60.20 64.11
C LYS A 225 13.17 58.72 64.41
N CYS A 226 13.56 57.84 63.49
CA CYS A 226 13.30 56.41 63.62
C CYS A 226 14.07 55.87 64.83
N LYS A 227 13.38 55.09 65.67
CA LYS A 227 13.96 54.54 66.91
C LYS A 227 15.03 53.48 66.64
N MET A 228 14.93 52.81 65.48
CA MET A 228 15.90 51.82 65.01
C MET A 228 17.05 52.47 64.22
N ASN A 229 17.04 53.80 64.02
CA ASN A 229 18.12 54.49 63.32
C ASN A 229 19.37 54.48 64.21
N PRO A 230 20.52 53.96 63.74
CA PRO A 230 21.76 53.88 64.53
C PRO A 230 22.19 55.21 65.15
N LYS A 231 21.85 56.36 64.54
CA LYS A 231 22.15 57.69 65.07
C LYS A 231 21.33 58.06 66.32
N ASN A 232 20.19 57.40 66.52
CA ASN A 232 19.23 57.68 67.59
C ASN A 232 19.27 56.63 68.71
N ILE A 233 19.98 55.53 68.52
CA ILE A 233 20.24 54.54 69.56
C ILE A 233 21.34 55.12 70.43
N LYS A 234 20.97 55.66 71.60
CA LYS A 234 21.94 56.07 72.62
C LYS A 234 22.46 54.81 73.29
N GLU A 235 23.78 54.62 73.27
CA GLU A 235 24.48 53.69 74.17
C GLU A 235 24.19 54.01 75.64
#